data_AF-A0A699WDD7-F1
#
_entry.id   AF-A0A699WDD7-F1
#
_cell.length_a   1.000
_cell.length_b   1.000
_cell.length_c   1.000
_cell.angle_alpha   90.00
_cell.angle_beta   90.00
_cell.angle_gamma   90.00
#
_symmetry.space_group_name_H-M   'P 1'
#
loop_
_entity.id
_entity.type
_entity.pdbx_description
1 polymer ?
#
loop_
_entity_poly.entity_id
_entity_poly.type
_entity_poly.pdbx_seq_one_letter_code
_entity_poly.pdbx_strand_id
1 'polypeptide(L)' 'MQIISALQARTLLYHGCEGFLATIHDMTSEVPTIHDQPIVLEFPDVFPDELPGIPPVREVEFNIELIPGA' A
#
# COMPACT_ATOMS: atom_id res chain seq x y z
N MET A 1 -13.55 -2.28 30.24
CA MET A 1 -13.59 -2.37 28.77
C MET A 1 -13.66 -3.84 28.40
N GLN A 2 -14.69 -4.28 27.68
CA GLN A 2 -14.85 -5.67 27.29
C GLN A 2 -14.21 -5.88 25.92
N ILE A 3 -13.16 -6.69 25.86
CA ILE A 3 -12.53 -7.08 24.59
C ILE A 3 -13.30 -8.29 24.06
N ILE A 4 -13.66 -8.26 22.78
CA ILE A 4 -14.33 -9.36 22.11
C ILE A 4 -13.42 -9.93 21.01
N SER A 5 -13.67 -11.18 20.64
CA SER A 5 -12.98 -11.80 19.50
C SER A 5 -13.43 -11.19 18.17
N ALA A 6 -12.61 -11.34 17.14
CA ALA A 6 -12.95 -10.92 15.77
C ALA A 6 -14.21 -11.63 15.23
N LEU A 7 -14.45 -12.88 15.64
CA LEU A 7 -15.66 -13.63 15.27
C LEU A 7 -16.91 -12.98 15.86
N GLN A 8 -16.86 -12.59 17.13
CA GLN A 8 -17.96 -11.90 17.81
C GLN A 8 -18.20 -10.51 17.20
N ALA A 9 -17.12 -9.75 16.94
CA ALA A 9 -17.22 -8.45 16.28
C ALA A 9 -17.89 -8.58 14.92
N ARG A 10 -17.49 -9.59 14.11
CA ARG A 10 -18.10 -9.88 12.82
C ARG A 10 -19.60 -10.20 12.93
N THR A 11 -20.00 -11.02 13.90
CA THR A 11 -21.42 -11.32 14.14
C THR A 11 -22.22 -10.06 14.45
N LEU A 12 -21.69 -9.16 15.29
CA LEU A 12 -22.36 -7.89 15.61
C LEU A 12 -22.51 -6.98 14.37
N LEU A 13 -21.46 -6.87 13.55
CA LEU A 13 -21.52 -6.14 12.28
C LEU A 13 -22.59 -6.71 11.35
N TYR A 14 -22.70 -8.05 11.24
CA TYR A 14 -23.76 -8.70 10.46
C TYR A 14 -25.17 -8.42 10.98
N HIS A 15 -25.32 -8.21 12.28
CA HIS A 15 -26.60 -7.83 12.89
C HIS A 15 -26.92 -6.33 12.79
N GLY A 16 -26.11 -5.57 12.04
CA GLY A 16 -26.35 -4.15 11.76
C GLY A 16 -25.75 -3.19 12.77
N CYS A 17 -24.86 -3.65 13.66
CA CYS A 17 -24.08 -2.73 14.49
C CYS A 17 -23.07 -1.94 13.63
N GLU A 18 -22.88 -0.67 13.94
CA GLU A 18 -21.81 0.14 13.37
C GLU A 18 -20.46 -0.23 14.00
N GLY A 19 -19.42 -0.29 13.18
CA GLY A 19 -18.05 -0.53 13.63
C GLY A 19 -17.09 0.45 13.01
N PHE A 20 -16.09 0.83 13.80
CA PHE A 20 -15.00 1.70 13.38
C PHE A 20 -13.68 0.98 13.55
N LEU A 21 -12.80 1.11 12.56
CA LEU A 21 -11.42 0.67 12.68
C LEU A 21 -10.58 1.83 13.20
N ALA A 22 -9.89 1.59 14.30
CA ALA A 22 -8.89 2.50 14.84
C ALA A 22 -7.55 1.77 14.83
N THR A 23 -6.52 2.43 14.30
CA THR A 23 -5.14 1.93 14.32
C THR A 23 -4.37 2.71 15.37
N ILE A 24 -3.66 1.98 16.23
CA ILE A 24 -2.73 2.58 17.19
C ILE A 24 -1.35 2.51 16.55
N HIS A 25 -0.75 3.67 16.31
CA HIS A 25 0.64 3.78 15.90
C HIS A 25 1.48 4.17 17.11
N ASP A 26 2.49 3.35 17.43
CA ASP A 26 3.52 3.77 18.38
C ASP A 26 4.40 4.83 17.71
N MET A 27 4.44 6.03 18.28
CA MET A 27 5.24 7.15 17.77
C MET A 27 6.62 7.23 18.46
N THR A 28 6.88 6.34 19.41
CA THR A 28 8.16 6.25 20.14
C THR A 28 9.11 5.25 19.50
N SER A 29 8.61 4.36 18.64
CA SER A 29 9.45 3.52 17.80
C SER A 29 10.09 4.34 16.68
N GLU A 30 11.37 4.10 16.41
CA GLU A 30 12.01 4.60 15.19
C GLU A 30 11.15 4.20 13.99
N VAL A 31 10.84 5.16 13.13
CA VAL A 31 10.08 4.92 11.91
C VAL A 31 10.93 3.99 11.05
N PRO A 32 10.43 2.80 10.65
CA PRO A 32 11.16 1.91 9.77
C PRO A 32 11.56 2.68 8.51
N THR A 33 12.83 2.60 8.19
CA THR A 33 13.34 3.12 6.92
C THR A 33 12.82 2.24 5.78
N ILE A 34 12.83 2.77 4.56
CA ILE A 34 12.50 1.98 3.37
C ILE A 34 13.38 0.72 3.26
N HIS A 35 14.61 0.77 3.76
CA HIS A 35 15.54 -0.36 3.80
C HIS A 35 15.12 -1.48 4.75
N ASP A 36 14.20 -1.23 5.69
CA ASP A 36 13.65 -2.25 6.58
C ASP A 36 12.52 -3.07 5.91
N GLN A 37 12.06 -2.66 4.71
CA GLN A 37 11.07 -3.42 3.96
C GLN A 37 11.74 -4.61 3.24
N PRO A 38 11.23 -5.86 3.43
CA PRO A 38 11.82 -7.05 2.81
C PRO A 38 11.97 -6.95 1.29
N ILE A 39 11.03 -6.28 0.61
CA ILE A 39 11.05 -6.10 -0.84
C ILE A 39 12.19 -5.20 -1.30
N VAL A 40 12.61 -4.24 -0.49
CA VAL A 40 13.70 -3.31 -0.83
C VAL A 40 15.05 -4.02 -0.71
N LEU A 41 15.18 -4.93 0.26
CA LEU A 41 16.36 -5.79 0.42
C LEU A 41 16.52 -6.81 -0.73
N GLU A 42 15.41 -7.23 -1.35
CA GLU A 42 15.43 -8.17 -2.47
C GLU A 42 15.88 -7.49 -3.79
N PHE A 43 15.68 -6.17 -3.91
CA PHE A 43 15.98 -5.38 -5.11
C PHE A 43 16.79 -4.10 -4.79
N PRO A 44 18.03 -4.24 -4.25
CA PRO A 44 18.83 -3.08 -3.83
C PRO A 44 19.25 -2.16 -4.98
N ASP A 45 19.25 -2.66 -6.22
CA ASP A 45 19.57 -1.92 -7.44
C ASP A 45 18.39 -1.10 -8.00
N VAL A 46 17.15 -1.42 -7.60
CA VAL A 46 15.93 -0.72 -8.02
C VAL A 46 15.64 0.49 -7.13
N PHE A 47 16.11 0.48 -5.88
CA PHE A 47 15.93 1.54 -4.90
C PHE A 47 17.27 2.19 -4.50
N PRO A 48 18.04 2.77 -5.45
CA PRO A 48 19.26 3.49 -5.11
C PRO A 48 18.96 4.77 -4.33
N ASP A 49 19.89 5.17 -3.46
CA ASP A 49 19.79 6.43 -2.68
C ASP A 49 19.67 7.67 -3.59
N GLU A 50 20.25 7.59 -4.79
CA GLU A 50 20.15 8.60 -5.85
C GLU A 50 19.43 8.02 -7.07
N LEU A 51 18.40 8.70 -7.57
CA LEU A 51 17.68 8.25 -8.77
C LEU A 51 18.60 8.31 -10.00
N PRO A 52 18.62 7.29 -10.88
CA PRO A 52 19.56 7.17 -12.01
C PRO A 52 19.29 8.15 -13.18
N GLY A 53 18.73 9.32 -12.90
CA GLY A 53 18.30 10.28 -13.91
C GLY A 53 17.01 9.82 -14.62
N ILE A 54 16.59 10.62 -15.59
CA ILE A 54 15.42 10.30 -16.40
C ILE A 54 15.82 9.13 -17.32
N PRO A 55 15.03 8.04 -17.37
CA PRO A 55 15.30 6.95 -18.31
C PRO A 55 15.36 7.51 -19.75
N PRO A 56 16.17 6.93 -20.65
CA PRO A 56 16.21 7.36 -22.03
C PRO A 56 14.79 7.33 -22.62
N VAL A 57 14.51 8.25 -23.55
CA VAL A 57 13.22 8.30 -24.25
C VAL A 57 12.95 6.91 -24.82
N ARG A 58 11.99 6.21 -24.23
CA ARG A 58 11.51 4.95 -24.76
C ARG A 58 10.52 5.31 -25.86
N GLU A 59 10.85 5.00 -27.11
CA GLU A 59 9.87 4.98 -28.20
C GLU A 59 8.88 3.85 -27.91
N VAL A 60 7.93 4.09 -27.01
CA VAL A 60 6.78 3.20 -26.87
C VAL A 60 5.80 3.64 -27.94
N GLU A 61 5.61 2.80 -28.95
CA GLU A 61 4.58 3.02 -29.95
C GLU A 61 3.21 2.81 -29.27
N PHE A 62 2.65 3.90 -28.75
CA PHE A 62 1.32 3.89 -28.17
C PHE A 62 0.30 3.81 -29.30
N ASN A 63 -0.28 2.63 -29.51
CA ASN A 63 -1.44 2.47 -30.36
C ASN A 63 -2.67 3.02 -29.61
N ILE A 64 -3.19 4.17 -30.05
CA ILE A 64 -4.47 4.69 -29.56
C ILE A 64 -5.57 4.10 -30.45
N GLU A 65 -6.22 3.05 -29.97
CA GLU A 65 -7.42 2.52 -30.59
C GLU A 65 -8.60 3.45 -30.25
N LEU A 66 -9.07 4.20 -31.25
CA LEU A 66 -10.28 5.01 -31.12
C LEU A 66 -11.50 4.14 -31.45
N ILE A 67 -12.48 4.12 -30.56
CA ILE A 67 -13.81 3.59 -30.85
C ILE A 67 -14.63 4.73 -31.48
N PRO A 68 -15.07 4.63 -32.75
CA PRO A 68 -15.88 5.68 -33.36
C PRO A 68 -17.24 5.80 -32.65
N GLY A 69 -17.54 6.96 -32.08
CA GLY A 69 -18.89 7.32 -31.60
C GLY A 69 -19.18 7.15 -30.10
N ALA A 70 -18.18 7.25 -29.22
CA ALA A 70 -18.39 7.39 -27.78
C ALA A 70 -19.08 8.71 -27.40
#